data_AF-A0A948VMC4-F1
#
_entry.id   AF-A0A948VMC4-F1
#
_cell.length_a   1.000
_cell.length_b   1.000
_cell.length_c   1.000
_cell.angle_alpha   90.00
_cell.angle_beta   90.00
_cell.angle_gamma   90.00
#
_symmetry.space_group_name_H-M   'P 1'
#
loop_
_entity.id
_entity.type
_entity.pdbx_description
1 polymer ?
#
loop_
_entity_poly.entity_id
_entity_poly.type
_entity_poly.pdbx_seq_one_letter_code
_entity_poly.pdbx_strand_id
1 'polypeptide(L)'
;MNKICPNCKTENRNIARYCKNCGKELISENNIVRKAIEEIVKAEDLIDKARKIQIDEHNLDEFKKAEKYLAEAKESQKAQDYAGAIEWAKQCISTIKVVINTSKNKREQIQEEEKRHKEQKRIQFKNLVPLKLVVFFTIILTIAIGIYINSKKKYEGMVYIPAGEFLMGSDEGGGDEKPVHRVYLDAYYIDKHQVTFEQYDKFCEATGRTKPSDSG
;
A
#
# COMPACT_ATOMS: atom_id res chain seq x y z
N MET A 1 38.01 60.93 13.61
CA MET A 1 38.20 60.60 12.18
C MET A 1 36.91 60.90 11.42
N ASN A 2 36.99 61.49 10.22
CA ASN A 2 35.81 61.70 9.35
C ASN A 2 35.20 60.35 8.96
N LYS A 3 33.87 60.28 8.85
CA LYS A 3 33.18 59.08 8.36
C LYS A 3 33.18 59.10 6.84
N ILE A 4 33.64 58.02 6.21
CA ILE A 4 33.51 57.85 4.76
C ILE A 4 32.18 57.16 4.48
N CYS A 5 31.37 57.74 3.58
CA CYS A 5 30.12 57.12 3.17
C CYS A 5 30.40 55.80 2.43
N PRO A 6 29.86 54.65 2.88
CA PRO A 6 30.12 53.37 2.21
C PRO A 6 29.51 53.32 0.80
N ASN A 7 28.50 54.15 0.52
CA ASN A 7 27.77 54.15 -0.75
C ASN A 7 28.38 55.04 -1.84
N CYS A 8 28.86 56.24 -1.48
CA CYS A 8 29.35 57.22 -2.46
C CYS A 8 30.75 57.75 -2.14
N LYS A 9 31.45 57.13 -1.17
CA LYS A 9 32.82 57.44 -0.75
C LYS A 9 33.07 58.88 -0.28
N THR A 10 32.02 59.69 -0.13
CA THR A 10 32.11 61.07 0.36
C THR A 10 32.53 61.10 1.82
N GLU A 11 33.50 61.97 2.15
CA GLU A 11 33.85 62.28 3.54
C GLU A 11 32.79 63.15 4.23
N ASN A 12 32.41 62.71 5.41
CA ASN A 12 31.43 63.34 6.27
C ASN A 12 32.02 63.58 7.65
N ARG A 13 31.46 64.55 8.38
CA ARG A 13 31.85 64.80 9.77
C ARG A 13 31.65 63.53 10.60
N ASN A 14 32.51 63.30 11.58
CA ASN A 14 32.43 62.15 12.49
C ASN A 14 31.06 62.01 13.18
N ILE A 15 30.40 63.13 13.49
CA ILE A 15 29.07 63.18 14.12
C ILE A 15 27.90 63.06 13.12
N ALA A 16 28.17 63.09 11.81
CA ALA A 16 27.11 63.02 10.81
C ALA A 16 26.42 61.65 10.88
N ARG A 17 25.08 61.67 10.95
CA ARG A 17 24.23 60.49 10.93
C ARG A 17 23.91 60.04 9.51
N TYR A 18 23.84 60.98 8.56
CA TYR A 18 23.55 60.74 7.15
C TYR A 18 24.62 61.38 6.27
N CYS A 19 24.86 60.77 5.11
CA CYS A 19 25.79 61.28 4.12
C CYS A 19 25.26 62.59 3.52
N LYS A 20 26.08 63.64 3.55
CA LYS A 20 25.77 64.95 2.95
C LYS A 20 25.49 64.91 1.45
N ASN A 21 25.99 63.89 0.75
CA ASN A 21 25.86 63.76 -0.70
C ASN A 21 24.69 62.86 -1.10
N CYS A 22 24.61 61.63 -0.57
CA CYS A 22 23.64 60.64 -1.02
C CYS A 22 22.50 60.33 -0.02
N GLY A 23 22.44 61.03 1.12
CA GLY A 23 21.38 60.87 2.13
C GLY A 23 21.37 59.53 2.88
N LYS A 24 22.21 58.56 2.53
CA LYS A 24 22.28 57.26 3.22
C LYS A 24 22.92 57.38 4.60
N GLU A 25 22.47 56.54 5.53
CA GLU A 25 22.98 56.50 6.90
C GLU A 25 24.48 56.16 6.93
N LEU A 26 25.24 56.93 7.72
CA LEU A 26 26.68 56.75 7.91
C LEU A 26 26.91 55.76 9.04
N ILE A 27 27.26 54.53 8.65
CA ILE A 27 27.45 53.41 9.56
C ILE A 27 28.72 53.66 10.40
N SER A 28 28.60 53.62 11.72
CA SER A 28 29.76 53.62 12.63
C SER A 28 30.39 52.22 12.69
N GLU A 29 31.65 52.12 13.12
CA GLU A 29 32.33 50.84 13.33
C GLU A 29 31.49 49.90 14.22
N ASN A 30 30.96 50.39 15.34
CA ASN A 30 30.06 49.62 16.22
C ASN A 30 28.79 49.09 15.52
N ASN A 31 28.23 49.84 14.57
CA ASN A 31 27.05 49.41 13.82
C ASN A 31 27.39 48.31 12.81
N ILE A 32 28.59 48.33 12.20
CA ILE A 32 29.06 47.28 11.28
C ILE A 32 29.30 45.99 12.06
N VAL A 33 29.98 46.08 13.21
CA VAL A 33 30.25 44.92 14.10
C VAL A 33 28.95 44.24 14.51
N ARG A 34 27.98 45.00 15.00
CA ARG A 34 26.66 44.47 15.39
C ARG A 34 25.97 43.77 14.23
N LYS A 35 25.95 44.39 13.05
CA LYS A 35 25.33 43.83 11.86
C LYS A 35 25.99 42.53 11.39
N ALA A 36 27.32 42.45 11.48
CA ALA A 36 28.06 41.23 11.17
C ALA A 36 27.66 40.07 12.10
N ILE A 37 27.58 40.33 13.41
CA ILE A 37 27.11 39.34 14.39
C ILE A 37 25.68 38.88 14.07
N GLU A 38 24.77 39.83 13.81
CA GLU A 38 23.36 39.53 13.50
C GLU A 38 23.20 38.64 12.26
N GLU A 39 23.92 38.92 11.17
CA GLU A 39 23.83 38.10 9.95
C GLU A 39 24.48 36.71 10.12
N ILE A 40 25.58 36.61 10.87
CA ILE A 40 26.21 35.31 11.16
C ILE A 40 25.27 34.42 11.99
N VAL A 41 24.69 34.95 13.07
CA VAL A 41 23.74 34.20 13.91
C VAL A 41 22.54 33.73 13.09
N LYS A 42 22.05 34.59 12.18
CA LYS A 42 20.95 34.24 11.28
C LYS A 42 21.32 33.14 10.29
N ALA A 43 22.55 33.16 9.78
CA ALA A 43 23.07 32.11 8.92
C ALA A 43 23.18 30.77 9.67
N GLU A 44 23.67 30.78 10.91
CA GLU A 44 23.73 29.59 11.77
C GLU A 44 22.36 28.96 12.01
N ASP A 45 21.38 29.76 12.42
CA ASP A 45 20.00 29.29 12.66
C ASP A 45 19.37 28.66 11.41
N LEU A 46 19.63 29.21 10.23
CA LEU A 46 19.14 28.64 8.97
C LEU A 46 19.82 27.32 8.62
N ILE A 47 21.13 27.20 8.87
CA ILE A 47 21.85 25.94 8.66
C ILE A 47 21.32 24.87 9.62
N ASP A 48 21.12 25.18 10.89
CA ASP A 48 20.57 24.23 11.85
C ASP A 48 19.13 23.81 11.53
N LYS A 49 18.32 24.75 11.01
CA LYS A 49 16.99 24.43 10.45
C LYS A 49 17.09 23.49 9.26
N ALA A 50 18.02 23.76 8.34
CA ALA A 50 18.21 22.93 7.16
C ALA A 50 18.71 21.53 7.50
N ARG A 51 19.59 21.35 8.50
CA ARG A 51 20.03 20.02 8.98
C ARG A 51 18.90 19.14 9.50
N LYS A 52 17.85 19.75 10.06
CA LYS A 52 16.64 19.04 10.52
C LYS A 52 15.73 18.63 9.36
N ILE A 53 15.91 19.23 8.18
CA ILE A 53 15.24 18.81 6.95
C ILE A 53 16.08 17.70 6.34
N GLN A 54 15.44 16.61 5.90
CA GLN A 54 16.10 15.60 5.09
C GLN A 54 16.38 16.23 3.73
N ILE A 55 17.61 16.71 3.54
CA ILE A 55 18.10 17.30 2.29
C ILE A 55 18.38 16.14 1.34
N ASP A 56 17.94 16.27 0.09
CA ASP A 56 18.23 15.27 -0.93
C ASP A 56 19.69 15.36 -1.41
N GLU A 57 20.17 14.29 -2.03
CA GLU A 57 21.56 14.21 -2.51
C GLU A 57 21.88 15.33 -3.52
N HIS A 58 20.87 15.78 -4.28
CA HIS A 58 21.01 16.86 -5.25
C HIS A 58 21.28 18.23 -4.61
N ASN A 59 20.65 18.54 -3.47
CA ASN A 59 20.87 19.81 -2.77
C ASN A 59 22.00 19.74 -1.73
N LEU A 60 22.69 18.60 -1.62
CA LEU A 60 23.76 18.39 -0.65
C LEU A 60 24.98 19.26 -0.94
N ASP A 61 25.33 19.46 -2.21
CA ASP A 61 26.47 20.29 -2.61
C ASP A 61 26.22 21.77 -2.33
N GLU A 62 25.03 22.27 -2.65
CA GLU A 62 24.57 23.61 -2.31
C GLU A 62 24.53 23.83 -0.80
N PHE A 63 24.12 22.81 -0.03
CA PHE A 63 24.15 22.86 1.43
C PHE A 63 25.59 22.96 1.97
N LYS A 64 26.51 22.11 1.49
CA LYS A 64 27.94 22.16 1.85
C LYS A 64 28.57 23.51 1.49
N LYS A 65 28.17 24.08 0.35
CA LYS A 65 28.59 25.41 -0.09
C LYS A 65 28.13 26.50 0.89
N ALA A 66 26.90 26.41 1.40
CA ALA A 66 26.42 27.31 2.44
C ALA A 66 27.18 27.15 3.76
N GLU A 67 27.53 25.93 4.17
CA GLU A 67 28.37 25.68 5.35
C GLU A 67 29.77 26.30 5.20
N LYS A 68 30.35 26.22 4.00
CA LYS A 68 31.62 26.87 3.69
C LYS A 68 31.54 28.39 3.83
N TYR A 69 30.49 29.02 3.29
CA TYR A 69 30.28 30.47 3.46
C TYR A 69 30.12 30.89 4.91
N LEU A 70 29.46 30.06 5.73
CA LEU A 70 29.38 30.34 7.18
C LEU A 70 30.76 30.26 7.85
N ALA A 71 31.61 29.31 7.46
CA ALA A 71 32.97 29.21 7.98
C ALA A 71 33.80 30.45 7.61
N GLU A 72 33.76 30.87 6.34
CA GLU A 72 34.45 32.09 5.86
C GLU A 72 33.94 33.35 6.58
N ALA A 73 32.63 33.45 6.84
CA ALA A 73 32.06 34.57 7.60
C ALA A 73 32.62 34.66 9.04
N LYS A 74 32.76 33.51 9.71
CA LYS A 74 33.34 33.43 11.07
C LYS A 74 34.83 33.72 11.07
N GLU A 75 35.56 33.33 10.03
CA GLU A 75 36.98 33.65 9.88
C GLU A 75 37.20 35.15 9.65
N SER A 76 36.45 35.77 8.75
CA SER A 76 36.45 37.23 8.55
C SER A 76 36.10 37.98 9.84
N GLN A 77 35.13 37.48 10.62
CA GLN A 77 34.79 38.06 11.93
C GLN A 77 35.98 38.00 12.91
N LYS A 78 36.71 36.88 12.98
CA LYS A 78 37.92 36.73 13.82
C LYS A 78 39.05 37.64 13.36
N ALA A 79 39.18 37.84 12.06
CA ALA A 79 40.14 38.77 11.45
C ALA A 79 39.75 40.26 11.60
N GLN A 80 38.63 40.56 12.28
CA GLN A 80 38.05 41.91 12.40
C GLN A 80 37.65 42.53 11.05
N ASP A 81 37.53 41.73 9.99
CA ASP A 81 36.94 42.11 8.71
C ASP A 81 35.43 41.91 8.74
N TYR A 82 34.73 42.85 9.40
CA TYR A 82 33.28 42.79 9.55
C TYR A 82 32.52 43.02 8.24
N ALA A 83 33.14 43.67 7.24
CA ALA A 83 32.53 43.86 5.94
C ALA A 83 32.50 42.55 5.15
N GLY A 84 33.63 41.83 5.08
CA GLY A 84 33.70 40.50 4.49
C GLY A 84 32.82 39.49 5.22
N ALA A 85 32.77 39.56 6.55
CA ALA A 85 31.90 38.71 7.36
C ALA A 85 30.40 38.86 7.00
N ILE A 86 29.94 40.10 6.73
CA ILE A 86 28.56 40.37 6.30
C ILE A 86 28.30 39.81 4.90
N GLU A 87 29.26 39.93 3.98
CA GLU A 87 29.11 39.43 2.61
C GLU A 87 28.97 37.90 2.59
N TRP A 88 29.88 37.19 3.27
CA TRP A 88 29.84 35.74 3.39
C TRP A 88 28.56 35.25 4.08
N ALA A 89 28.14 35.90 5.17
CA ALA A 89 26.91 35.54 5.87
C ALA A 89 25.66 35.70 4.97
N LYS A 90 25.59 36.78 4.18
CA LYS A 90 24.50 36.96 3.21
C LYS A 90 24.50 35.89 2.12
N GLN A 91 25.67 35.50 1.65
CA GLN A 91 25.81 34.48 0.62
C GLN A 91 25.34 33.11 1.16
N CYS A 92 25.72 32.77 2.38
CA CYS A 92 25.20 31.61 3.12
C CYS A 92 23.66 31.64 3.21
N ILE A 93 23.08 32.75 3.69
CA ILE A 93 21.63 32.91 3.86
C ILE A 93 20.88 32.75 2.53
N SER A 94 21.43 33.29 1.44
CA SER A 94 20.82 33.18 0.12
C SER A 94 20.78 31.72 -0.35
N THR A 95 21.93 31.04 -0.31
CA THR A 95 22.05 29.64 -0.75
C THR A 95 21.18 28.71 0.10
N ILE A 96 21.20 28.85 1.42
CA ILE A 96 20.47 27.95 2.31
C ILE A 96 18.95 28.10 2.17
N LYS A 97 18.46 29.31 1.86
CA LYS A 97 17.03 29.54 1.61
C LYS A 97 16.54 28.79 0.37
N VAL A 98 17.35 28.76 -0.69
CA VAL A 98 17.04 27.99 -1.90
C VAL A 98 16.92 26.50 -1.56
N VAL A 99 17.92 25.96 -0.85
CA VAL A 99 17.93 24.55 -0.42
C VAL A 99 16.68 24.20 0.39
N ILE A 100 16.33 25.03 1.39
CA ILE A 100 15.15 24.82 2.24
C ILE A 100 13.86 24.85 1.40
N ASN A 101 13.73 25.81 0.48
CA ASN A 101 12.53 25.96 -0.33
C ASN A 101 12.35 24.79 -1.30
N THR A 102 13.41 24.41 -2.01
CA THR A 102 13.41 23.27 -2.93
C THR A 102 13.08 21.96 -2.19
N SER A 103 13.66 21.75 -1.00
CA SER A 103 13.39 20.56 -0.18
C SER A 103 11.93 20.47 0.30
N LYS A 104 11.31 21.61 0.64
CA LYS A 104 9.89 21.66 1.03
C LYS A 104 8.98 21.31 -0.14
N ASN A 105 9.18 21.94 -1.29
CA ASN A 105 8.38 21.70 -2.50
C ASN A 105 8.45 20.22 -2.93
N LYS A 106 9.64 19.61 -2.89
CA LYS A 106 9.82 18.19 -3.24
C LYS A 106 9.06 17.25 -2.29
N ARG A 107 9.06 17.55 -0.98
CA ARG A 107 8.30 16.76 0.01
C ARG A 107 6.80 16.83 -0.24
N GLU A 108 6.28 18.01 -0.59
CA GLU A 108 4.86 18.19 -0.94
C GLU A 108 4.49 17.38 -2.18
N GLN A 109 5.31 17.43 -3.23
CA GLN A 109 5.11 16.63 -4.46
C GLN A 109 5.09 15.12 -4.18
N ILE A 110 6.05 14.61 -3.40
CA ILE A 110 6.11 13.19 -3.02
C ILE A 110 4.85 12.78 -2.26
N GLN A 111 4.40 13.59 -1.29
CA GLN A 111 3.18 13.31 -0.53
C GLN A 111 1.93 13.28 -1.40
N GLU A 112 1.82 14.18 -2.39
CA GLU A 112 0.72 14.16 -3.35
C GLU A 112 0.75 12.93 -4.25
N GLU A 113 1.93 12.55 -4.74
CA GLU A 113 2.11 11.33 -5.54
C GLU A 113 1.73 10.06 -4.76
N GLU A 114 2.17 9.95 -3.50
CA GLU A 114 1.82 8.84 -2.62
C GLU A 114 0.31 8.77 -2.38
N LYS A 115 -0.34 9.91 -2.12
CA LYS A 115 -1.81 10.00 -1.98
C LYS A 115 -2.51 9.55 -3.26
N ARG A 116 -2.08 10.03 -4.42
CA ARG A 116 -2.62 9.62 -5.73
C ARG A 116 -2.47 8.11 -5.95
N HIS A 117 -1.29 7.55 -5.68
CA HIS A 117 -1.03 6.13 -5.87
C HIS A 117 -1.84 5.25 -4.90
N LYS A 118 -2.01 5.70 -3.64
CA LYS A 118 -2.87 5.02 -2.65
C LYS A 118 -4.34 5.02 -3.08
N GLU A 119 -4.82 6.14 -3.62
CA GLU A 119 -6.19 6.24 -4.12
C GLU A 119 -6.40 5.40 -5.39
N GLN A 120 -5.43 5.42 -6.32
CA GLN A 120 -5.46 4.55 -7.51
C GLN A 120 -5.52 3.06 -7.12
N LYS A 121 -4.72 2.61 -6.14
CA LYS A 121 -4.79 1.25 -5.62
C LYS A 121 -6.14 0.93 -4.98
N ARG A 122 -6.74 1.87 -4.24
CA ARG A 122 -8.09 1.71 -3.67
C ARG A 122 -9.14 1.53 -4.77
N ILE A 123 -9.10 2.33 -5.82
CA ILE A 123 -10.03 2.24 -6.95
C ILE A 123 -9.83 0.90 -7.68
N GLN A 124 -8.58 0.50 -7.94
CA GLN A 124 -8.24 -0.78 -8.56
C GLN A 124 -8.79 -1.96 -7.74
N PHE A 125 -8.62 -1.94 -6.42
CA PHE A 125 -9.11 -2.99 -5.53
C PHE A 125 -10.65 -3.07 -5.52
N LYS A 126 -11.35 -1.93 -5.48
CA LYS A 126 -12.82 -1.88 -5.55
C LYS A 126 -13.39 -2.50 -6.83
N ASN A 127 -12.72 -2.33 -7.98
CA ASN A 127 -13.19 -2.85 -9.25
C ASN A 127 -12.78 -4.31 -9.51
N LEU A 128 -11.68 -4.79 -8.92
CA LEU A 128 -11.15 -6.14 -9.16
C LEU A 128 -11.82 -7.22 -8.29
N VAL A 129 -12.21 -6.88 -7.06
CA VAL A 129 -12.80 -7.83 -6.09
C VAL A 129 -14.19 -8.35 -6.49
N PRO A 130 -15.14 -7.55 -7.00
CA PRO A 130 -16.48 -8.06 -7.31
C PRO A 130 -16.45 -9.07 -8.46
N LEU A 131 -15.60 -8.87 -9.48
CA LEU A 131 -15.52 -9.76 -10.64
C LEU A 131 -15.00 -11.16 -10.25
N LYS A 132 -13.98 -11.24 -9.38
CA LYS A 132 -13.42 -12.52 -8.94
C LYS A 132 -14.35 -13.29 -8.01
N LEU A 133 -15.07 -12.59 -7.12
CA LEU A 133 -16.05 -13.22 -6.22
C LEU A 133 -17.23 -13.80 -7.00
N VAL A 134 -17.78 -13.05 -7.96
CA VAL A 134 -18.91 -13.53 -8.78
C VAL A 134 -18.54 -14.81 -9.54
N VAL A 135 -17.35 -14.87 -10.13
CA VAL A 135 -16.87 -16.08 -10.85
C VAL A 135 -16.65 -17.27 -9.90
N PHE A 136 -16.15 -17.04 -8.68
CA PHE A 136 -15.98 -18.11 -7.69
C PHE A 136 -17.33 -18.69 -7.24
N PHE A 137 -18.32 -17.83 -7.00
CA PHE A 137 -19.67 -18.25 -6.62
C PHE A 137 -20.39 -18.98 -7.75
N THR A 138 -20.20 -18.59 -9.02
CA THR A 138 -20.82 -19.30 -10.16
C THR A 138 -20.24 -20.69 -10.35
N ILE A 139 -18.92 -20.86 -10.16
CA ILE A 139 -18.25 -22.17 -10.23
C ILE A 139 -18.71 -23.08 -9.08
N ILE A 140 -18.83 -22.56 -7.85
CA ILE A 140 -19.35 -23.36 -6.72
C ILE A 140 -20.79 -23.79 -6.98
N LEU A 141 -21.62 -22.91 -7.53
CA LEU A 141 -23.00 -23.22 -7.84
C LEU A 141 -23.11 -24.30 -8.92
N THR A 142 -22.31 -24.25 -9.98
CA THR A 142 -22.32 -25.29 -11.03
C THR A 142 -21.82 -26.64 -10.52
N ILE A 143 -20.78 -26.65 -9.67
CA ILE A 143 -20.29 -27.87 -9.02
C ILE A 143 -21.37 -28.46 -8.10
N ALA A 144 -22.01 -27.63 -7.27
CA ALA A 144 -23.09 -28.07 -6.37
C ALA A 144 -24.29 -28.64 -7.13
N ILE A 145 -24.70 -27.99 -8.23
CA ILE A 145 -25.76 -28.48 -9.13
C ILE A 145 -25.35 -29.82 -9.76
N GLY A 146 -24.10 -29.97 -10.21
CA GLY A 146 -23.58 -31.22 -10.76
C GLY A 146 -23.62 -32.37 -9.75
N ILE A 147 -23.21 -32.12 -8.50
CA ILE A 147 -23.27 -33.11 -7.40
C ILE A 147 -24.72 -33.52 -7.13
N TYR A 148 -25.65 -32.57 -7.10
CA TYR A 148 -27.07 -32.82 -6.86
C TYR A 148 -27.69 -33.70 -7.96
N ILE A 149 -27.40 -33.41 -9.24
CA ILE A 149 -27.88 -34.21 -10.37
C ILE A 149 -27.34 -35.65 -10.28
N ASN A 150 -26.05 -35.82 -9.96
CA ASN A 150 -25.43 -37.14 -9.86
C ASN A 150 -26.06 -38.01 -8.74
N SER A 151 -26.41 -37.40 -7.60
CA SER A 151 -27.08 -38.11 -6.50
C SER A 151 -28.44 -38.67 -6.93
N LYS A 152 -29.20 -37.94 -7.77
CA LYS A 152 -30.54 -38.39 -8.21
C LYS A 152 -30.47 -39.60 -9.14
N LYS A 153 -29.45 -39.68 -10.00
CA LYS A 153 -29.26 -40.82 -10.92
C LYS A 153 -28.95 -42.14 -10.20
N LYS A 154 -28.30 -42.10 -9.04
CA LYS A 154 -27.83 -43.32 -8.36
C LYS A 154 -28.97 -44.27 -7.93
N TYR A 155 -30.15 -43.73 -7.63
CA TYR A 155 -31.31 -44.51 -7.17
C TYR A 155 -32.50 -44.39 -8.13
N GLU A 156 -32.24 -44.05 -9.39
CA GLU A 156 -33.27 -43.92 -10.41
C GLU A 156 -33.95 -45.27 -10.64
N GLY A 157 -35.28 -45.33 -10.47
CA GLY A 157 -36.06 -46.57 -10.59
C GLY A 157 -36.15 -47.43 -9.32
N MET A 158 -35.50 -47.03 -8.23
CA MET A 158 -35.56 -47.70 -6.93
C MET A 158 -36.58 -47.06 -5.98
N VAL A 159 -37.09 -47.85 -5.04
CA VAL A 159 -37.97 -47.40 -3.95
C VAL A 159 -37.19 -47.33 -2.65
N TYR A 160 -37.37 -46.24 -1.90
CA TYR A 160 -36.82 -46.09 -0.55
C TYR A 160 -37.68 -46.85 0.46
N ILE A 161 -37.06 -47.76 1.21
CA ILE A 161 -37.67 -48.47 2.33
C ILE A 161 -37.06 -47.89 3.61
N PRO A 162 -37.87 -47.26 4.49
CA PRO A 162 -37.37 -46.72 5.75
C PRO A 162 -36.93 -47.84 6.70
N ALA A 163 -36.02 -47.52 7.62
CA ALA A 163 -35.60 -48.44 8.67
C ALA A 163 -36.77 -48.81 9.57
N GLY A 164 -36.82 -50.05 10.04
CA GLY A 164 -37.87 -50.49 10.94
C GLY A 164 -37.91 -52.00 11.19
N GLU A 165 -38.85 -52.38 12.06
CA GLU A 165 -39.14 -53.77 12.38
C GLU A 165 -40.36 -54.27 11.61
N PHE A 166 -40.33 -55.53 11.18
CA PHE A 166 -41.48 -56.22 10.62
C PHE A 166 -41.46 -57.71 10.98
N LEU A 167 -42.57 -58.39 10.76
CA LEU A 167 -42.69 -59.84 10.94
C LEU A 167 -42.38 -60.53 9.61
N MET A 168 -41.37 -61.41 9.60
CA MET A 168 -40.96 -62.22 8.44
C MET A 168 -41.39 -63.67 8.64
N GLY A 169 -41.87 -64.31 7.57
CA GLY A 169 -42.39 -65.69 7.56
C GLY A 169 -43.92 -65.74 7.48
N SER A 170 -44.47 -66.96 7.49
CA SER A 170 -45.93 -67.19 7.44
C SER A 170 -46.33 -68.42 8.25
N ASP A 171 -47.32 -68.28 9.14
CA ASP A 171 -47.88 -69.40 9.90
C ASP A 171 -48.74 -70.34 9.04
N GLU A 172 -49.20 -69.86 7.88
CA GLU A 172 -49.96 -70.64 6.88
C GLU A 172 -49.06 -71.23 5.78
N GLY A 173 -47.76 -70.87 5.76
CA GLY A 173 -46.80 -71.27 4.74
C GLY A 173 -46.25 -72.70 4.87
N GLY A 174 -45.31 -73.03 3.98
CA GLY A 174 -44.50 -74.25 4.05
C GLY A 174 -43.61 -74.34 5.30
N GLY A 175 -42.96 -75.47 5.51
CA GLY A 175 -42.07 -75.66 6.66
C GLY A 175 -40.84 -74.73 6.65
N ASP A 176 -40.41 -74.31 5.46
CA ASP A 176 -39.33 -73.36 5.19
C ASP A 176 -39.72 -71.88 5.34
N GLU A 177 -41.02 -71.58 5.44
CA GLU A 177 -41.54 -70.23 5.66
C GLU A 177 -41.83 -69.93 7.14
N LYS A 178 -41.66 -70.92 8.04
CA LYS A 178 -41.94 -70.84 9.48
C LYS A 178 -40.65 -70.83 10.32
N PRO A 179 -40.70 -70.27 11.56
CA PRO A 179 -41.81 -69.55 12.16
C PRO A 179 -41.80 -68.05 11.82
N VAL A 180 -42.95 -67.38 12.01
CA VAL A 180 -43.00 -65.92 11.97
C VAL A 180 -42.13 -65.33 13.09
N HIS A 181 -41.20 -64.45 12.75
CA HIS A 181 -40.31 -63.80 13.71
C HIS A 181 -40.07 -62.32 13.36
N ARG A 182 -39.70 -61.50 14.36
CA ARG A 182 -39.39 -60.09 14.15
C ARG A 182 -38.00 -59.93 13.57
N VAL A 183 -37.89 -59.08 12.55
CA VAL A 183 -36.64 -58.69 11.92
C VAL A 183 -36.58 -57.17 11.87
N TYR A 184 -35.43 -56.60 12.24
CA TYR A 184 -35.09 -55.19 12.04
C TYR A 184 -34.20 -55.05 10.81
N LEU A 185 -34.48 -54.07 9.96
CA LEU A 185 -33.61 -53.67 8.86
C LEU A 185 -33.35 -52.16 8.92
N ASP A 186 -32.12 -51.77 8.59
CA ASP A 186 -31.78 -50.36 8.32
C ASP A 186 -32.49 -49.86 7.06
N ALA A 187 -32.46 -48.56 6.80
CA ALA A 187 -33.07 -48.00 5.59
C ALA A 187 -32.26 -48.41 4.35
N TYR A 188 -32.95 -48.86 3.30
CA TYR A 188 -32.33 -49.27 2.04
C TYR A 188 -33.18 -48.88 0.83
N TYR A 189 -32.58 -49.01 -0.35
CA TYR A 189 -33.28 -48.89 -1.63
C TYR A 189 -33.38 -50.27 -2.26
N ILE A 190 -34.52 -50.56 -2.90
CA ILE A 190 -34.72 -51.78 -3.69
C ILE A 190 -35.30 -51.41 -5.06
N ASP A 191 -34.91 -52.13 -6.11
CA ASP A 191 -35.46 -51.90 -7.43
C ASP A 191 -36.97 -52.15 -7.46
N LYS A 192 -37.70 -51.24 -8.10
CA LYS A 192 -39.16 -51.39 -8.28
C LYS A 192 -39.49 -52.54 -9.23
N HIS A 193 -38.58 -52.85 -10.15
CA HIS A 193 -38.74 -53.86 -11.20
C HIS A 193 -37.53 -54.79 -11.22
N GLN A 194 -37.72 -56.02 -11.68
CA GLN A 194 -36.61 -56.95 -11.89
C GLN A 194 -35.66 -56.40 -12.97
N VAL A 195 -34.39 -56.80 -12.88
CA VAL A 195 -33.37 -56.45 -13.88
C VAL A 195 -33.80 -56.99 -15.24
N THR A 196 -33.87 -56.12 -16.24
CA THR A 196 -34.19 -56.52 -17.62
C THR A 196 -32.96 -57.09 -18.33
N PHE A 197 -33.19 -57.89 -19.37
CA PHE A 197 -32.11 -58.38 -20.23
C PHE A 197 -31.27 -57.23 -20.81
N GLU A 198 -31.90 -56.16 -21.29
CA GLU A 198 -31.20 -54.96 -21.79
C GLU A 198 -30.28 -54.31 -20.72
N GLN A 199 -30.72 -54.26 -19.45
CA GLN A 199 -29.90 -53.74 -18.36
C GLN A 199 -28.71 -54.65 -18.06
N TYR A 200 -28.93 -55.96 -18.07
CA TYR A 200 -27.87 -56.94 -17.83
C TYR A 200 -26.85 -56.96 -18.99
N ASP A 201 -27.29 -56.76 -20.22
CA ASP A 201 -26.45 -56.63 -21.39
C ASP A 201 -25.53 -55.42 -21.32
N LYS A 202 -26.06 -54.25 -20.95
CA LYS A 202 -25.26 -53.03 -20.72
C LYS A 202 -24.22 -53.25 -19.62
N PHE A 203 -24.56 -54.00 -18.58
CA PHE A 203 -23.61 -54.40 -17.55
C PHE A 203 -22.49 -55.30 -18.09
N CYS A 204 -22.83 -56.30 -18.91
CA CYS A 204 -21.85 -57.18 -19.55
C CYS A 204 -20.88 -56.40 -20.45
N GLU A 205 -21.39 -55.47 -21.26
CA GLU A 205 -20.60 -54.59 -22.12
C GLU A 205 -19.66 -53.69 -21.32
N ALA A 206 -20.16 -53.07 -20.24
CA ALA A 206 -19.37 -52.16 -19.40
C ALA A 206 -18.28 -52.89 -18.59
N THR A 207 -18.49 -54.17 -18.24
CA THR A 207 -17.57 -54.95 -17.40
C THR A 207 -16.75 -55.99 -18.16
N GLY A 208 -17.02 -56.20 -19.46
CA GLY A 208 -16.37 -57.21 -20.29
C GLY A 208 -16.80 -58.65 -19.99
N ARG A 209 -17.96 -58.86 -19.36
CA ARG A 209 -18.48 -60.21 -19.10
C ARG A 209 -19.16 -60.79 -20.33
N THR A 210 -19.13 -62.11 -20.45
CA THR A 210 -19.83 -62.82 -21.53
C THR A 210 -21.33 -62.83 -21.27
N LYS A 211 -22.11 -62.41 -22.27
CA LYS A 211 -23.57 -62.48 -22.24
C LYS A 211 -24.03 -63.95 -22.22
N PRO A 212 -25.06 -64.32 -21.43
CA PRO A 212 -25.68 -65.62 -21.49
C PRO A 212 -26.37 -65.84 -22.84
N SER A 213 -26.63 -67.09 -23.20
CA SER A 213 -27.44 -67.41 -24.38
C SER A 213 -28.92 -67.32 -24.00
N ASP A 214 -29.49 -66.12 -24.06
CA ASP A 214 -30.92 -65.87 -23.91
C ASP A 214 -31.58 -65.56 -25.27
N SER A 215 -32.91 -65.46 -25.29
CA SER A 215 -33.70 -65.16 -26.51
C SER A 215 -34.22 -63.73 -26.53
N GLY A 216 -33.46 -62.83 -25.91
CA GLY A 216 -33.81 -61.41 -25.73
C GLY A 216 -33.53 -60.95 -24.31
#